data_AF-A0A101WD96-F1
#
_entry.id   AF-A0A101WD96-F1
#
_cell.length_a   1.000
_cell.length_b   1.000
_cell.length_c   1.000
_cell.angle_alpha   90.00
_cell.angle_beta   90.00
_cell.angle_gamma   90.00
#
_symmetry.space_group_name_H-M   'P 1'
#
loop_
_entity.id
_entity.type
_entity.pdbx_description
1 polymer ?
#
loop_
_entity_poly.entity_id
_entity_poly.type
_entity_poly.pdbx_seq_one_letter_code
_entity_poly.pdbx_strand_id
1 'polypeptide(L)'
;MNGVSLDKNTLSLTVDEASYALKASIQPTYASNPAVTWRSSEPNVATVKEGMVTPVGTGKSIITATTTDGNKTAVCTVKVIPYAGENGTWDERQAEQSVAVDKTWRIKFSNKVDPESINRQNIMVLDSKNEPVEIEVKADAESDKIIQITPKDSYIKGEHYRLYLGAGLSSSSGKSLSQGILFSFYVE
;
A
#
# COMPACT_ATOMS: atom_id res chain seq x y z
N MET A 1 -10.58 28.04 -19.72
CA MET A 1 -11.03 27.01 -18.76
C MET A 1 -10.37 27.34 -17.43
N ASN A 2 -11.16 27.59 -16.38
CA ASN A 2 -10.63 27.89 -15.05
C ASN A 2 -10.65 26.58 -14.23
N GLY A 3 -9.48 26.09 -13.83
CA GLY A 3 -9.37 24.78 -13.17
C GLY A 3 -8.08 24.63 -12.37
N VAL A 4 -8.09 23.66 -11.45
CA VAL A 4 -6.92 23.19 -10.72
C VAL A 4 -6.49 21.84 -11.30
N SER A 5 -5.19 21.63 -11.46
CA SER A 5 -4.58 20.37 -11.91
C SER A 5 -3.41 19.99 -11.01
N LEU A 6 -3.09 18.71 -10.97
CA LEU A 6 -1.92 18.18 -10.24
C LEU A 6 -0.89 17.65 -11.23
N ASP A 7 0.39 17.69 -10.87
CA ASP A 7 1.47 17.08 -11.66
C ASP A 7 1.38 15.55 -11.72
N LYS A 8 0.69 14.94 -10.76
CA LYS A 8 0.35 13.52 -10.71
C LYS A 8 -1.11 13.31 -10.32
N ASN A 9 -1.77 12.37 -10.98
CA ASN A 9 -3.09 11.86 -10.61
C ASN A 9 -3.01 10.52 -9.85
N THR A 10 -1.85 9.86 -9.88
CA THR A 10 -1.54 8.64 -9.13
C THR A 10 -0.12 8.67 -8.60
N LEU A 11 0.08 8.23 -7.36
CA LEU A 11 1.38 7.98 -6.74
C LEU A 11 1.41 6.56 -6.19
N SER A 12 2.51 5.84 -6.42
CA SER A 12 2.81 4.59 -5.75
C SER A 12 4.05 4.81 -4.90
N LEU A 13 3.90 4.70 -3.59
CA LEU A 13 4.96 4.90 -2.61
C LEU A 13 5.18 3.61 -1.82
N THR A 14 6.33 3.47 -1.17
CA THR A 14 6.55 2.43 -0.17
C THR A 14 6.41 2.99 1.24
N VAL A 15 6.11 2.12 2.21
CA VAL A 15 6.22 2.49 3.63
C VAL A 15 7.64 3.01 3.90
N ASP A 16 7.74 4.06 4.71
CA ASP A 16 8.97 4.77 5.07
C ASP A 16 9.75 5.43 3.91
N GLU A 17 9.16 5.48 2.70
CA GLU A 17 9.72 6.27 1.61
C GLU A 17 9.73 7.77 1.95
N ALA A 18 10.67 8.51 1.36
CA ALA A 18 10.66 9.96 1.40
C ALA A 18 9.33 10.54 0.88
N SER A 19 8.92 11.67 1.46
CA SER A 19 7.69 12.34 1.04
C SER A 19 7.78 12.88 -0.39
N TYR A 20 6.66 12.88 -1.10
CA TYR A 20 6.55 13.42 -2.46
C TYR A 20 5.92 14.81 -2.44
N ALA A 21 6.56 15.79 -3.10
CA ALA A 21 6.01 17.13 -3.26
C ALA A 21 5.01 17.18 -4.43
N LEU A 22 3.72 16.97 -4.15
CA LEU A 22 2.62 17.02 -5.11
C LEU A 22 2.30 18.48 -5.44
N LYS A 23 2.39 18.84 -6.72
CA LYS A 23 2.30 20.24 -7.20
C LYS A 23 0.93 20.50 -7.80
N ALA A 24 0.25 21.52 -7.28
CA ALA A 24 -0.98 22.05 -7.87
C ALA A 24 -0.68 23.21 -8.83
N SER A 25 -1.42 23.29 -9.93
CA SER A 25 -1.41 24.42 -10.87
C SER A 25 -2.84 24.93 -11.07
N ILE A 26 -3.03 26.25 -11.05
CA ILE A 26 -4.32 26.90 -11.29
C ILE A 26 -4.26 27.68 -12.61
N GLN A 27 -5.29 27.53 -13.44
CA GLN A 27 -5.49 28.36 -14.63
C GLN A 27 -6.75 29.23 -14.54
N PRO A 28 -6.73 30.44 -15.14
CA PRO A 28 -5.55 31.13 -15.71
C PRO A 28 -4.61 31.66 -14.61
N THR A 29 -3.32 31.83 -14.94
CA THR A 29 -2.19 32.10 -14.04
C THR A 29 -2.21 33.46 -13.33
N TYR A 30 -3.33 34.18 -13.31
CA TYR A 30 -3.43 35.54 -12.75
C TYR A 30 -3.50 35.60 -11.21
N ALA A 31 -3.51 34.46 -10.52
CA ALA A 31 -3.53 34.43 -9.07
C ALA A 31 -2.09 34.52 -8.52
N SER A 32 -1.75 35.66 -7.92
CA SER A 32 -0.45 35.97 -7.32
C SER A 32 -0.05 35.03 -6.17
N ASN A 33 -0.98 34.19 -5.70
CA ASN A 33 -0.71 33.07 -4.80
C ASN A 33 -1.90 32.08 -4.93
N PRO A 34 -1.79 30.97 -5.68
CA PRO A 34 -2.86 30.00 -5.79
C PRO A 34 -2.97 29.22 -4.48
N ALA A 35 -3.63 29.82 -3.48
CA ALA A 35 -3.90 29.14 -2.24
C ALA A 35 -4.80 27.92 -2.54
N VAL A 36 -4.27 26.73 -2.23
CA VAL A 36 -4.96 25.46 -2.29
C VAL A 36 -4.94 24.82 -0.92
N THR A 37 -6.07 24.29 -0.49
CA THR A 37 -6.16 23.45 0.70
C THR A 37 -6.04 21.99 0.30
N TRP A 38 -5.40 21.20 1.16
CA TRP A 38 -5.13 19.80 0.91
C TRP A 38 -5.83 18.93 1.94
N ARG A 39 -6.37 17.79 1.50
CA ARG A 39 -6.97 16.80 2.38
C ARG A 39 -6.61 15.39 1.93
N SER A 40 -6.35 14.52 2.90
CA SER A 40 -6.24 13.07 2.70
C SER A 40 -7.57 12.39 3.07
N SER A 41 -7.99 11.40 2.29
CA SER A 41 -9.13 10.56 2.67
C SER A 41 -8.77 9.56 3.76
N GLU A 42 -7.53 9.06 3.76
CA GLU A 42 -7.03 8.05 4.70
C GLU A 42 -5.66 8.48 5.29
N PRO A 43 -5.65 9.30 6.36
CA PRO A 43 -4.41 9.78 6.98
C PRO A 43 -3.50 8.68 7.54
N ASN A 44 -4.05 7.53 7.91
CA ASN A 44 -3.28 6.36 8.36
C ASN A 44 -2.52 5.66 7.21
N VAL A 45 -2.88 5.95 5.96
CA VAL A 45 -2.19 5.45 4.76
C VAL A 45 -1.22 6.51 4.25
N ALA A 46 -1.71 7.72 4.02
CA ALA A 46 -0.88 8.85 3.59
C ALA A 46 -1.42 10.16 4.14
N THR A 47 -0.53 11.02 4.62
CA THR A 47 -0.87 12.39 5.04
C THR A 47 -0.48 13.40 3.97
N VAL A 48 -1.05 14.59 4.03
CA VAL A 48 -0.66 15.70 3.16
C VAL A 48 -0.59 17.00 3.94
N LYS A 49 0.52 17.73 3.83
CA LYS A 49 0.68 19.08 4.39
C LYS A 49 1.30 19.99 3.32
N GLU A 50 0.58 21.03 2.91
CA GLU A 50 1.06 22.00 1.92
C GLU A 50 1.54 21.34 0.61
N GLY A 51 0.85 20.28 0.16
CA GLY A 51 1.22 19.49 -1.03
C GLY A 51 2.31 18.45 -0.79
N MET A 52 2.94 18.42 0.38
CA MET A 52 3.86 17.35 0.75
C MET A 52 3.08 16.11 1.17
N VAL A 53 3.13 15.04 0.36
CA VAL A 53 2.48 13.75 0.62
C VAL A 53 3.46 12.81 1.32
N THR A 54 3.12 12.37 2.52
CA THR A 54 3.96 11.49 3.34
C THR A 54 3.29 10.12 3.48
N PRO A 55 3.95 9.01 3.09
CA PRO A 55 3.44 7.67 3.34
C PRO A 55 3.49 7.35 4.84
N VAL A 56 2.44 6.70 5.37
CA VAL A 56 2.31 6.35 6.80
C VAL A 56 2.07 4.86 6.99
N GLY A 57 1.25 4.27 6.14
CA GLY A 57 0.90 2.86 6.22
C GLY A 57 0.43 2.35 4.87
N THR A 58 0.42 1.03 4.70
CA THR A 58 -0.01 0.43 3.44
C THR A 58 -1.50 0.64 3.18
N GLY A 59 -1.86 0.73 1.91
CA GLY A 59 -3.25 0.89 1.48
C GLY A 59 -3.39 1.91 0.37
N LYS A 60 -4.58 2.51 0.30
CA LYS A 60 -4.94 3.53 -0.68
C LYS A 60 -5.54 4.75 0.02
N SER A 61 -5.11 5.93 -0.40
CA SER A 61 -5.65 7.22 0.02
C SER A 61 -5.89 8.11 -1.19
N ILE A 62 -6.88 9.00 -1.12
CA ILE A 62 -7.13 10.03 -2.12
C ILE A 62 -6.71 11.37 -1.52
N ILE A 63 -5.71 11.99 -2.14
CA ILE A 63 -5.29 13.36 -1.84
C ILE A 63 -6.09 14.32 -2.71
N THR A 64 -6.77 15.27 -2.09
CA THR A 64 -7.59 16.27 -2.78
C THR A 64 -6.97 17.65 -2.57
N ALA A 65 -6.68 18.35 -3.67
CA ALA A 65 -6.38 19.78 -3.68
C ALA A 65 -7.64 20.56 -4.03
N THR A 66 -8.00 21.54 -3.21
CA THR A 66 -9.17 22.40 -3.42
C THR A 66 -8.70 23.85 -3.50
N THR A 67 -9.17 24.61 -4.49
CA THR A 67 -8.91 26.05 -4.54
C THR A 67 -9.51 26.74 -3.31
N THR A 68 -8.90 27.81 -2.79
CA THR A 68 -9.39 28.47 -1.57
C THR A 68 -10.82 29.00 -1.67
N ASP A 69 -11.29 29.33 -2.88
CA ASP A 69 -12.69 29.69 -3.13
C ASP A 69 -13.66 28.48 -3.10
N GLY A 70 -13.14 27.26 -2.93
CA GLY A 70 -13.89 26.01 -2.85
C GLY A 70 -14.42 25.47 -4.19
N ASN A 71 -14.25 26.21 -5.29
CA ASN A 71 -15.00 25.96 -6.51
C ASN A 71 -14.36 24.92 -7.44
N LYS A 72 -13.09 24.57 -7.23
CA LYS A 72 -12.34 23.65 -8.10
C LYS A 72 -11.53 22.66 -7.26
N THR A 73 -11.56 21.40 -7.69
CA THR A 73 -10.83 20.31 -7.05
C THR A 73 -10.01 19.50 -8.05
N ALA A 74 -8.84 19.02 -7.63
CA ALA A 74 -8.09 18.00 -8.32
C ALA A 74 -7.69 16.90 -7.33
N VAL A 75 -7.58 15.67 -7.82
CA VAL A 75 -7.34 14.50 -6.99
C VAL A 75 -6.11 13.73 -7.45
N CYS A 76 -5.38 13.18 -6.48
CA CYS A 76 -4.32 12.21 -6.70
C CYS A 76 -4.60 10.97 -5.84
N THR A 77 -4.69 9.81 -6.49
CA THR A 77 -4.75 8.53 -5.77
C THR A 77 -3.35 8.12 -5.33
N VAL A 78 -3.14 8.02 -4.02
CA VAL A 78 -1.90 7.56 -3.42
C VAL A 78 -2.08 6.12 -2.99
N LYS A 79 -1.15 5.27 -3.39
CA LYS A 79 -1.07 3.89 -2.99
C LYS A 79 0.25 3.66 -2.28
N VAL A 80 0.19 3.06 -1.10
CA VAL A 80 1.38 2.73 -0.31
C VAL A 80 1.49 1.22 -0.19
N ILE A 81 2.62 0.66 -0.58
CA ILE A 81 2.90 -0.79 -0.52
C ILE A 81 3.99 -1.08 0.52
N PRO A 82 4.11 -2.33 1.03
CA PRO A 82 5.18 -2.66 1.97
C PRO A 82 6.57 -2.37 1.40
N TYR A 83 7.53 -2.13 2.26
CA TYR A 83 8.93 -1.94 1.87
C TYR A 83 9.53 -3.23 1.30
N ALA A 84 10.19 -3.16 0.14
CA ALA A 84 10.77 -4.32 -0.55
C ALA A 84 12.17 -4.71 -0.06
N GLY A 85 12.82 -3.88 0.78
CA GLY A 85 14.22 -4.02 1.15
C GLY A 85 15.12 -3.00 0.45
N GLU A 86 16.39 -2.94 0.84
CA GLU A 86 17.32 -1.86 0.44
C GLU A 86 17.52 -1.74 -1.06
N ASN A 87 17.46 -2.86 -1.78
CA ASN A 87 17.62 -2.89 -3.24
C ASN A 87 16.35 -2.49 -4.00
N GLY A 88 15.22 -2.29 -3.31
CA GLY A 88 13.94 -1.89 -3.90
C GLY A 88 13.27 -2.95 -4.79
N THR A 89 13.75 -4.20 -4.78
CA THR A 89 13.25 -5.28 -5.64
C THR A 89 12.56 -6.36 -4.83
N TRP A 90 11.53 -6.97 -5.43
CA TRP A 90 10.81 -8.11 -4.85
C TRP A 90 11.40 -9.43 -5.34
N ASP A 91 11.48 -10.42 -4.44
CA ASP A 91 11.63 -11.82 -4.83
C ASP A 91 10.25 -12.31 -5.32
N GLU A 92 10.06 -12.29 -6.63
CA GLU A 92 8.79 -12.65 -7.26
C GLU A 92 8.63 -14.16 -7.39
N ARG A 93 7.52 -14.66 -6.87
CA ARG A 93 7.18 -16.08 -6.83
C ARG A 93 5.77 -16.28 -7.40
N GLN A 94 5.59 -17.38 -8.12
CA GLN A 94 4.26 -17.82 -8.53
C GLN A 94 3.74 -18.79 -7.47
N ALA A 95 2.50 -18.59 -7.02
CA ALA A 95 1.83 -19.60 -6.21
C ALA A 95 1.43 -20.81 -7.08
N GLU A 96 1.13 -21.94 -6.44
CA GLU A 96 0.60 -23.14 -7.09
C GLU A 96 -0.61 -22.81 -7.99
N GLN A 97 -0.80 -23.57 -9.07
CA GLN A 97 -1.95 -23.40 -9.97
C GLN A 97 -3.26 -23.70 -9.21
N SER A 98 -4.31 -22.89 -9.45
CA SER A 98 -5.64 -22.93 -8.82
C SER A 98 -5.70 -22.56 -7.32
N VAL A 99 -5.89 -21.28 -6.98
CA VAL A 99 -6.14 -20.83 -5.61
C VAL A 99 -7.64 -20.76 -5.32
N ALA A 100 -8.10 -21.37 -4.23
CA ALA A 100 -9.50 -21.29 -3.81
C ALA A 100 -9.90 -19.88 -3.34
N VAL A 101 -11.18 -19.52 -3.52
CA VAL A 101 -11.73 -18.21 -3.13
C VAL A 101 -11.60 -17.88 -1.65
N ASP A 102 -11.50 -18.88 -0.77
CA ASP A 102 -11.38 -18.74 0.69
C ASP A 102 -9.96 -19.08 1.20
N LYS A 103 -8.97 -19.09 0.31
CA LYS A 103 -7.60 -19.50 0.66
C LYS A 103 -7.04 -18.69 1.83
N THR A 104 -6.76 -19.39 2.92
CA THR A 104 -5.80 -18.94 3.94
C THR A 104 -4.38 -19.34 3.54
N TRP A 105 -3.49 -18.37 3.46
CA TRP A 105 -2.07 -18.60 3.23
C TRP A 105 -1.38 -18.96 4.55
N ARG A 106 -0.55 -20.01 4.53
CA ARG A 106 0.34 -20.38 5.65
C ARG A 106 1.78 -20.22 5.18
N ILE A 107 2.43 -19.13 5.59
CA ILE A 107 3.80 -18.83 5.18
C ILE A 107 4.76 -19.24 6.30
N LYS A 108 5.66 -20.17 5.99
CA LYS A 108 6.67 -20.67 6.93
C LYS A 108 7.99 -19.92 6.77
N PHE A 109 8.52 -19.45 7.88
CA PHE A 109 9.82 -18.81 8.00
C PHE A 109 10.87 -19.78 8.56
N SER A 110 12.15 -19.48 8.33
CA SER A 110 13.27 -20.26 8.87
C SER A 110 13.39 -20.11 10.39
N ASN A 111 13.06 -18.93 10.90
CA ASN A 111 13.13 -18.55 12.31
C ASN A 111 11.77 -18.16 12.86
N LYS A 112 11.66 -18.11 14.19
CA LYS A 112 10.50 -17.56 14.89
C LYS A 112 10.25 -16.14 14.42
N VAL A 113 9.02 -15.83 14.00
CA VAL A 113 8.61 -14.51 13.53
C VAL A 113 8.37 -13.60 14.74
N ASP A 114 8.80 -12.36 14.65
CA ASP A 114 8.46 -11.33 15.62
C ASP A 114 6.97 -10.94 15.47
N PRO A 115 6.13 -11.16 16.49
CA PRO A 115 4.70 -10.83 16.42
C PRO A 115 4.42 -9.36 16.09
N GLU A 116 5.29 -8.42 16.48
CA GLU A 116 5.08 -6.99 16.21
C GLU A 116 5.27 -6.65 14.73
N SER A 117 6.12 -7.42 14.03
CA SER A 117 6.32 -7.28 12.59
C SER A 117 5.15 -7.85 11.75
N ILE A 118 4.27 -8.65 12.37
CA ILE A 118 3.10 -9.26 11.72
C ILE A 118 1.95 -8.25 11.69
N ASN A 119 1.96 -7.38 10.68
CA ASN A 119 0.97 -6.33 10.54
C ASN A 119 0.75 -5.95 9.06
N ARG A 120 -0.24 -5.07 8.81
CA ARG A 120 -0.59 -4.66 7.44
C ARG A 120 0.48 -3.81 6.77
N GLN A 121 1.34 -3.10 7.51
CA GLN A 121 2.44 -2.34 6.90
C GLN A 121 3.42 -3.27 6.17
N ASN A 122 3.60 -4.47 6.72
CA ASN A 122 4.49 -5.48 6.17
C ASN A 122 3.77 -6.48 5.24
N ILE A 123 2.46 -6.68 5.38
CA ILE A 123 1.73 -7.71 4.62
C ILE A 123 0.50 -7.10 3.96
N MET A 124 0.40 -7.24 2.64
CA MET A 124 -0.69 -6.65 1.86
C MET A 124 -1.08 -7.58 0.72
N VAL A 125 -2.38 -7.67 0.44
CA VAL A 125 -2.89 -8.31 -0.78
C VAL A 125 -3.51 -7.24 -1.67
N LEU A 126 -3.23 -7.31 -2.96
CA LEU A 126 -3.81 -6.45 -3.99
C LEU A 126 -4.54 -7.29 -5.03
N ASP A 127 -5.65 -6.77 -5.53
CA ASP A 127 -6.34 -7.34 -6.70
C ASP A 127 -5.70 -6.91 -8.03
N SER A 128 -6.31 -7.36 -9.13
CA SER A 128 -5.94 -7.04 -10.51
C SER A 128 -6.05 -5.55 -10.84
N LYS A 129 -6.91 -4.82 -10.13
CA LYS A 129 -7.12 -3.37 -10.25
C LYS A 129 -6.21 -2.55 -9.34
N ASN A 130 -5.25 -3.18 -8.66
CA ASN A 130 -4.37 -2.53 -7.70
C ASN A 130 -5.11 -2.04 -6.44
N GLU A 131 -6.27 -2.56 -6.11
CA GLU A 131 -6.98 -2.21 -4.89
C GLU A 131 -6.58 -3.15 -3.74
N PRO A 132 -6.36 -2.62 -2.51
CA PRO A 132 -6.10 -3.45 -1.34
C PRO A 132 -7.27 -4.36 -1.00
N VAL A 133 -6.97 -5.65 -0.82
CA VAL A 133 -7.91 -6.62 -0.24
C VAL A 133 -7.81 -6.55 1.28
N GLU A 134 -8.94 -6.53 1.98
CA GLU A 134 -8.94 -6.65 3.43
C GLU A 134 -8.52 -8.05 3.87
N ILE A 135 -7.52 -8.11 4.74
CA ILE A 135 -6.95 -9.36 5.26
C ILE A 135 -6.85 -9.30 6.77
N GLU A 136 -6.96 -10.45 7.41
CA GLU A 136 -6.49 -10.71 8.76
C GLU A 136 -5.14 -11.41 8.69
N VAL A 137 -4.21 -10.98 9.53
CA VAL A 137 -2.88 -11.58 9.64
C VAL A 137 -2.62 -11.94 11.10
N LYS A 138 -2.17 -13.17 11.35
CA LYS A 138 -1.83 -13.66 12.69
C LYS A 138 -0.66 -14.63 12.64
N ALA A 139 0.06 -14.75 13.75
CA ALA A 139 0.93 -15.91 13.96
C ALA A 139 0.08 -17.19 14.02
N ASP A 140 0.61 -18.29 13.51
CA ASP A 140 -0.04 -19.59 13.59
C ASP A 140 -0.02 -20.10 15.05
N ALA A 141 -1.14 -20.66 15.50
CA ALA A 141 -1.30 -21.11 16.89
C ALA A 141 -0.42 -22.33 17.24
N GLU A 142 -0.03 -23.11 16.22
CA GLU A 142 0.74 -24.34 16.39
C GLU A 142 2.24 -24.12 16.12
N SER A 143 2.61 -23.01 15.47
CA SER A 143 4.01 -22.70 15.15
C SER A 143 4.30 -21.20 15.13
N ASP A 144 5.27 -20.80 15.95
CA ASP A 144 5.80 -19.43 16.01
C ASP A 144 6.66 -19.03 14.78
N LYS A 145 6.85 -19.96 13.84
CA LYS A 145 7.53 -19.74 12.56
C LYS A 145 6.57 -19.61 11.39
N ILE A 146 5.27 -19.72 11.61
CA ILE A 146 4.27 -19.65 10.55
C ILE A 146 3.36 -18.45 10.81
N ILE A 147 3.05 -17.72 9.75
CA ILE A 147 1.96 -16.73 9.77
C ILE A 147 0.81 -17.23 8.91
N GLN A 148 -0.40 -16.86 9.32
CA GLN A 148 -1.63 -17.09 8.59
C GLN A 148 -2.14 -15.76 8.04
N ILE A 149 -2.48 -15.74 6.75
CA ILE A 149 -3.07 -14.59 6.07
C ILE A 149 -4.40 -15.04 5.49
N THR A 150 -5.48 -14.47 5.99
CA THR A 150 -6.85 -14.84 5.61
C THR A 150 -7.55 -13.63 5.02
N PRO A 151 -8.13 -13.72 3.81
CA PRO A 151 -8.93 -12.61 3.30
C PRO A 151 -10.22 -12.51 4.13
N LYS A 152 -10.62 -11.28 4.49
CA LYS A 152 -11.85 -11.08 5.29
C LYS A 152 -13.10 -11.42 4.49
N ASP A 153 -13.07 -11.06 3.22
CA ASP A 153 -14.06 -11.45 2.22
C ASP A 153 -13.41 -12.43 1.23
N SER A 154 -14.19 -13.36 0.68
CA SER A 154 -13.67 -14.30 -0.31
C SER A 154 -13.07 -13.57 -1.52
N TYR A 155 -11.96 -14.09 -2.03
CA TYR A 155 -11.43 -13.67 -3.32
C TYR A 155 -12.46 -13.91 -4.44
N ILE A 156 -12.34 -13.13 -5.51
CA ILE A 156 -13.20 -13.23 -6.67
C ILE A 156 -12.63 -14.29 -7.61
N LYS A 157 -13.43 -15.31 -7.88
CA LYS A 157 -13.13 -16.34 -8.88
C LYS A 157 -12.91 -15.70 -10.25
N GLY A 158 -11.85 -16.13 -10.94
CA GLY A 158 -11.47 -15.60 -12.24
C GLY A 158 -10.54 -14.39 -12.20
N GLU A 159 -10.14 -13.91 -11.02
CA GLU A 159 -9.27 -12.75 -10.87
C GLU A 159 -7.84 -13.12 -10.47
N HIS A 160 -6.92 -12.21 -10.77
CA HIS A 160 -5.52 -12.28 -10.35
C HIS A 160 -5.26 -11.39 -9.14
N TYR A 161 -4.37 -11.86 -8.29
CA TYR A 161 -3.98 -11.18 -7.06
C TYR A 161 -2.48 -11.22 -6.85
N ARG A 162 -2.02 -10.30 -6.00
CA ARG A 162 -0.64 -10.22 -5.54
C ARG A 162 -0.60 -10.14 -4.02
N LEU A 163 0.15 -11.03 -3.39
CA LEU A 163 0.44 -11.03 -1.96
C LEU A 163 1.88 -10.53 -1.75
N TYR A 164 2.00 -9.44 -1.00
CA TYR A 164 3.26 -8.81 -0.62
C TYR A 164 3.62 -9.22 0.80
N LEU A 165 4.86 -9.69 0.98
CA LEU A 165 5.53 -9.90 2.27
C LEU A 165 6.76 -8.99 2.32
N GLY A 166 6.61 -7.82 2.92
CA GLY A 166 7.63 -6.78 2.97
C GLY A 166 8.85 -7.16 3.79
N ALA A 167 9.97 -6.51 3.46
CA ALA A 167 11.25 -6.70 4.13
C ALA A 167 11.25 -6.26 5.61
N GLY A 168 10.24 -5.53 6.07
CA GLY A 168 10.05 -5.20 7.48
C GLY A 168 9.60 -6.38 8.35
N LEU A 169 9.25 -7.53 7.76
CA LEU A 169 9.05 -8.78 8.52
C LEU A 169 10.37 -9.22 9.13
N SER A 170 10.34 -9.49 10.44
CA SER A 170 11.54 -9.83 11.20
C SER A 170 11.34 -11.11 12.03
N SER A 171 12.46 -11.73 12.38
CA SER A 171 12.47 -12.77 13.41
C SER A 171 12.44 -12.13 14.80
N SER A 172 12.03 -12.89 15.83
CA SER A 172 12.14 -12.43 17.23
C SER A 172 13.58 -12.20 17.70
N SER A 173 14.58 -12.55 16.89
CA SER A 173 16.00 -12.21 17.12
C SER A 173 16.42 -10.91 16.43
N GLY A 174 15.47 -10.14 15.87
CA GLY A 174 15.70 -8.86 15.20
C GLY A 174 16.25 -8.96 13.77
N LYS A 175 16.29 -10.16 13.14
CA LYS A 175 16.74 -10.28 11.75
C LYS A 175 15.56 -10.12 10.81
N SER A 176 15.59 -9.08 9.99
CA SER A 176 14.61 -8.84 8.93
C SER A 176 14.85 -9.72 7.71
N LEU A 177 13.83 -9.87 6.86
CA LEU A 177 14.03 -10.39 5.51
C LEU A 177 15.01 -9.49 4.75
N SER A 178 16.01 -10.08 4.09
CA SER A 178 16.94 -9.32 3.25
C SER A 178 16.27 -8.72 2.02
N GLN A 179 15.13 -9.28 1.62
CA GLN A 179 14.34 -8.88 0.47
C GLN A 179 12.87 -9.26 0.71
N GLY A 180 11.96 -8.38 0.32
CA GLY A 180 10.53 -8.66 0.32
C GLY A 180 10.17 -9.71 -0.72
N ILE A 181 9.10 -10.46 -0.47
CA ILE A 181 8.62 -11.52 -1.35
C ILE A 181 7.27 -11.12 -1.93
N LEU A 182 7.08 -11.31 -3.23
CA LEU A 182 5.84 -11.04 -3.94
C LEU A 182 5.31 -12.33 -4.55
N PHE A 183 4.16 -12.80 -4.07
CA PHE A 183 3.45 -13.93 -4.68
C PHE A 183 2.39 -13.42 -5.65
N SER A 184 2.41 -13.90 -6.89
CA SER A 184 1.29 -13.74 -7.82
C SER A 184 0.45 -15.01 -7.84
N PHE A 185 -0.87 -14.88 -7.86
CA PHE A 185 -1.78 -16.01 -7.89
C PHE A 185 -3.08 -15.72 -8.64
N TYR A 186 -3.72 -16.79 -9.13
CA TYR A 186 -5.01 -16.76 -9.81
C TYR A 186 -6.02 -17.57 -9.01
N VAL A 187 -7.24 -17.03 -8.89
CA VAL A 187 -8.31 -17.66 -8.12
C VAL A 187 -9.27 -18.39 -9.04
N GLU A 188 -9.48 -19.68 -8.77
CA GLU A 188 -10.33 -20.59 -9.55
C GLU A 188 -11.69 -20.89 -8.91
#